data_AF-A0A949HL33-F1
#
_entry.id   AF-A0A949HL33-F1
#
_cell.length_a   1.000
_cell.length_b   1.000
_cell.length_c   1.000
_cell.angle_alpha   90.00
_cell.angle_beta   90.00
_cell.angle_gamma   90.00
#
_symmetry.space_group_name_H-M   'P 1'
#
loop_
_entity.id
_entity.type
_entity.pdbx_description
1 polymer ?
#
loop_
_entity_poly.entity_id
_entity_poly.type
_entity_poly.pdbx_seq_one_letter_code
_entity_poly.pdbx_strand_id
1 'polypeptide(L)'
;MTIGTGSWTSVSGAGTTPSAADLTGTLRAVVVGTNSTVKISTTTGLTQPMGYTNWTTGASEIAFTGSLTDINTALATLSVKGAATGAGSIGVYVAPNSCGAYNPATDHYYQKLTPSTTGWAAARTYVQGQSCNGLGGYLASLDSAAEQSFTTGKVSTEGALGGSRFSGSWKWYDGPAGVSGAGVTYSGWCVGEPNGNGNTMYLSSSRGGCWDDDVDWASYNTSLAIPLIVEYGGILGQSPTQQASGTISLAVDGTPPTASWSTVPSTPSNANPLSYTLTFSEPISGL
;
A
#
# COMPACT_ATOMS: atom_id res chain seq x y z
N MET A 1 -9.95 5.71 18.42
CA MET A 1 -11.28 5.05 18.35
C MET A 1 -11.18 3.70 19.02
N THR A 2 -12.11 3.36 19.94
CA THR A 2 -12.21 2.00 20.48
C THR A 2 -13.05 1.14 19.54
N ILE A 3 -12.53 -0.01 19.11
CA ILE A 3 -13.24 -0.92 18.20
C ILE A 3 -13.44 -2.28 18.86
N GLY A 4 -14.66 -2.81 18.74
CA GLY A 4 -14.97 -4.16 19.20
C GLY A 4 -14.32 -5.21 18.32
N THR A 5 -13.95 -6.34 18.92
CA THR A 5 -13.47 -7.51 18.18
C THR A 5 -14.65 -8.18 17.46
N GLY A 6 -14.44 -8.66 16.22
CA GLY A 6 -15.41 -9.50 15.51
C GLY A 6 -16.55 -8.80 14.77
N SER A 7 -16.81 -7.50 14.97
CA SER A 7 -17.87 -6.75 14.26
C SER A 7 -17.33 -5.56 13.46
N TRP A 8 -18.00 -5.22 12.36
CA TRP A 8 -17.70 -4.00 11.60
C TRP A 8 -18.17 -2.77 12.35
N THR A 9 -17.28 -1.79 12.52
CA THR A 9 -17.60 -0.49 13.11
C THR A 9 -17.39 0.60 12.07
N SER A 10 -18.37 1.50 11.91
CA SER A 10 -18.23 2.67 11.04
C SER A 10 -17.18 3.62 11.61
N VAL A 11 -16.25 4.07 10.76
CA VAL A 11 -15.19 5.00 11.17
C VAL A 11 -15.78 6.39 11.46
N SER A 12 -16.76 6.84 10.68
CA SER A 12 -17.48 8.11 10.91
C SER A 12 -18.29 8.11 12.21
N GLY A 13 -18.80 6.94 12.63
CA GLY A 13 -19.51 6.76 13.90
C GLY A 13 -18.65 6.97 15.15
N ALA A 14 -17.32 6.95 14.99
CA ALA A 14 -16.36 7.24 16.07
C ALA A 14 -15.89 8.70 16.11
N GLY A 15 -16.53 9.60 15.36
CA GLY A 15 -16.22 11.03 15.37
C GLY A 15 -15.07 11.46 14.45
N THR A 16 -14.54 10.55 13.65
CA THR A 16 -13.51 10.86 12.63
C THR A 16 -13.97 10.35 11.27
N THR A 17 -14.16 11.24 10.30
CA THR A 17 -14.43 10.83 8.91
C THR A 17 -13.21 11.15 8.07
N PRO A 18 -12.51 10.15 7.49
CA PRO A 18 -11.44 10.44 6.56
C PRO A 18 -11.98 11.16 5.32
N SER A 19 -11.27 12.20 4.88
CA SER A 19 -11.57 12.91 3.65
C SER A 19 -10.30 13.53 3.08
N ALA A 20 -10.27 13.73 1.77
CA ALA A 20 -9.27 14.54 1.09
C ALA A 20 -9.88 15.84 0.57
N ALA A 21 -9.06 16.87 0.40
CA ALA A 21 -9.44 18.17 -0.14
C ALA A 21 -8.35 18.67 -1.10
N ASP A 22 -8.68 19.66 -1.93
CA ASP A 22 -7.73 20.37 -2.82
C ASP A 22 -6.97 19.48 -3.83
N LEU A 23 -7.56 18.33 -4.18
CA LEU A 23 -7.05 17.42 -5.22
C LEU A 23 -7.93 17.49 -6.47
N THR A 24 -7.30 17.37 -7.64
CA THR A 24 -7.99 17.51 -8.94
C THR A 24 -7.77 16.30 -9.85
N GLY A 25 -8.66 16.13 -10.84
CA GLY A 25 -8.60 15.03 -11.80
C GLY A 25 -9.16 13.71 -11.27
N THR A 26 -8.79 12.60 -11.92
CA THR A 26 -9.09 11.26 -11.41
C THR A 26 -8.05 10.87 -10.37
N LEU A 27 -8.53 10.51 -9.20
CA LEU A 27 -7.70 10.19 -8.05
C LEU A 27 -7.77 8.70 -7.76
N ARG A 28 -6.79 8.23 -6.99
CA ARG A 28 -6.71 6.90 -6.40
C ARG A 28 -6.66 7.07 -4.90
N ALA A 29 -7.59 6.44 -4.20
CA ALA A 29 -7.52 6.25 -2.76
C ALA A 29 -6.97 4.85 -2.46
N VAL A 30 -6.01 4.76 -1.55
CA VAL A 30 -5.52 3.51 -0.95
C VAL A 30 -5.81 3.59 0.54
N VAL A 31 -6.49 2.57 1.07
CA VAL A 31 -6.81 2.46 2.50
C VAL A 31 -6.15 1.21 3.04
N VAL A 32 -5.30 1.37 4.04
CA VAL A 32 -4.50 0.32 4.65
C VAL A 32 -4.95 0.13 6.10
N GLY A 33 -5.36 -1.08 6.45
CA GLY A 33 -5.60 -1.51 7.83
C GLY A 33 -4.37 -2.20 8.40
N THR A 34 -3.74 -1.58 9.40
CA THR A 34 -2.69 -2.25 10.20
C THR A 34 -3.37 -2.95 11.37
N ASN A 35 -3.14 -4.25 11.50
CA ASN A 35 -3.79 -5.10 12.50
C ASN A 35 -5.34 -4.96 12.50
N SER A 36 -5.90 -4.72 11.31
CA SER A 36 -7.32 -4.51 11.08
C SER A 36 -7.68 -4.81 9.62
N THR A 37 -8.95 -5.02 9.36
CA THR A 37 -9.51 -5.09 8.00
C THR A 37 -10.45 -3.92 7.76
N VAL A 38 -10.47 -3.41 6.54
CA VAL A 38 -11.26 -2.25 6.12
C VAL A 38 -12.18 -2.60 4.95
N LYS A 39 -13.30 -1.89 4.85
CA LYS A 39 -14.22 -1.94 3.70
C LYS A 39 -14.96 -0.62 3.54
N ILE A 40 -15.49 -0.38 2.34
CA ILE A 40 -16.48 0.66 2.04
C ILE A 40 -17.80 0.01 1.65
N SER A 41 -18.93 0.71 1.79
CA SER A 41 -20.23 0.23 1.30
C SER A 41 -20.74 0.99 0.07
N THR A 42 -20.23 2.20 -0.18
CA THR A 42 -20.58 3.00 -1.37
C THR A 42 -19.50 2.89 -2.42
N THR A 43 -19.86 2.39 -3.62
CA THR A 43 -18.95 2.24 -4.76
C THR A 43 -19.37 3.01 -6.01
N THR A 44 -20.43 3.82 -5.92
CA THR A 44 -20.92 4.64 -7.03
C THR A 44 -19.82 5.58 -7.52
N GLY A 45 -19.59 5.63 -8.83
CA GLY A 45 -18.55 6.48 -9.43
C GLY A 45 -17.11 5.97 -9.24
N LEU A 46 -16.93 4.80 -8.60
CA LEU A 46 -15.60 4.22 -8.35
C LEU A 46 -15.28 3.07 -9.30
N THR A 47 -14.00 2.93 -9.60
CA THR A 47 -13.43 1.76 -10.28
C THR A 47 -12.39 1.09 -9.38
N GLN A 48 -12.38 -0.24 -9.36
CA GLN A 48 -11.39 -1.01 -8.61
C GLN A 48 -10.10 -1.11 -9.44
N PRO A 49 -8.97 -0.61 -8.94
CA PRO A 49 -7.71 -0.76 -9.64
C PRO A 49 -7.14 -2.18 -9.52
N MET A 50 -6.24 -2.54 -10.44
CA MET A 50 -5.53 -3.82 -10.46
C MET A 50 -4.84 -4.12 -9.12
N GLY A 51 -4.88 -5.39 -8.72
CA GLY A 51 -4.20 -5.88 -7.51
C GLY A 51 -4.98 -5.70 -6.22
N TYR A 52 -6.16 -5.07 -6.27
CA TYR A 52 -7.04 -4.89 -5.12
C TYR A 52 -8.34 -5.66 -5.32
N THR A 53 -8.81 -6.31 -4.27
CA THR A 53 -10.08 -7.06 -4.25
C THR A 53 -10.80 -6.80 -2.94
N ASN A 54 -12.04 -7.28 -2.79
CA ASN A 54 -12.75 -7.31 -1.50
C ASN A 54 -12.97 -5.95 -0.83
N TRP A 55 -12.97 -4.85 -1.58
CA TRP A 55 -13.22 -3.50 -1.07
C TRP A 55 -14.59 -3.29 -0.38
N THR A 56 -15.56 -4.19 -0.59
CA THR A 56 -16.90 -4.17 0.02
C THR A 56 -17.13 -5.30 1.02
N THR A 57 -16.30 -6.35 0.99
CA THR A 57 -16.40 -7.53 1.87
C THR A 57 -15.38 -7.51 2.99
N GLY A 58 -14.25 -6.81 2.81
CA GLY A 58 -13.18 -6.59 3.78
C GLY A 58 -11.83 -7.10 3.30
N ALA A 59 -10.79 -6.27 3.44
CA ALA A 59 -9.39 -6.65 3.24
C ALA A 59 -8.47 -5.85 4.18
N SER A 60 -7.22 -6.28 4.35
CA SER A 60 -6.20 -5.47 5.03
C SER A 60 -5.80 -4.24 4.23
N GLU A 61 -6.08 -4.23 2.94
CA GLU A 61 -5.81 -3.10 2.06
C GLU A 61 -6.83 -3.08 0.93
N ILE A 62 -7.39 -1.91 0.66
CA ILE A 62 -8.34 -1.68 -0.43
C ILE A 62 -7.92 -0.44 -1.19
N ALA A 63 -8.25 -0.38 -2.48
CA ALA A 63 -8.08 0.84 -3.25
C ALA A 63 -9.23 1.05 -4.23
N PHE A 64 -9.47 2.30 -4.58
CA PHE A 64 -10.51 2.71 -5.51
C PHE A 64 -10.09 3.99 -6.23
N THR A 65 -10.54 4.13 -7.48
CA THR A 65 -10.28 5.33 -8.28
C THR A 65 -11.58 6.02 -8.65
N GLY A 66 -11.60 7.36 -8.66
CA GLY A 66 -12.79 8.15 -8.98
C GLY A 66 -12.54 9.65 -8.88
N SER A 67 -13.62 10.43 -8.91
CA SER A 67 -13.55 11.86 -8.58
C SER A 67 -13.29 12.07 -7.08
N LEU A 68 -12.81 13.26 -6.69
CA LEU A 68 -12.64 13.60 -5.28
C LEU A 68 -13.96 13.46 -4.49
N THR A 69 -15.09 13.85 -5.11
CA THR A 69 -16.42 13.73 -4.52
C THR A 69 -16.81 12.28 -4.27
N ASP A 70 -16.62 11.41 -5.26
CA ASP A 70 -16.98 9.98 -5.13
C ASP A 70 -16.09 9.29 -4.10
N ILE A 71 -14.79 9.62 -4.06
CA ILE A 71 -13.85 9.12 -3.05
C ILE A 71 -14.28 9.54 -1.65
N ASN A 72 -14.59 10.82 -1.43
CA ASN A 72 -15.05 11.29 -0.11
C ASN A 72 -16.39 10.67 0.29
N THR A 73 -17.29 10.44 -0.67
CA THR A 73 -18.56 9.73 -0.43
C THR A 73 -18.32 8.27 -0.02
N ALA A 74 -17.34 7.61 -0.62
CA ALA A 74 -16.94 6.25 -0.26
C ALA A 74 -16.29 6.19 1.14
N LEU A 75 -15.35 7.11 1.41
CA LEU A 75 -14.66 7.21 2.70
C LEU A 75 -15.62 7.52 3.86
N ALA A 76 -16.72 8.23 3.62
CA ALA A 76 -17.78 8.42 4.61
C ALA A 76 -18.46 7.11 5.06
N THR A 77 -18.39 6.06 4.23
CA THR A 77 -18.90 4.72 4.54
C THR A 77 -17.82 3.73 5.00
N LEU A 78 -16.59 4.22 5.20
CA LEU A 78 -15.48 3.38 5.63
C LEU A 78 -15.82 2.70 6.95
N SER A 79 -15.70 1.38 6.97
CA SER A 79 -15.87 0.55 8.14
C SER A 79 -14.60 -0.23 8.40
N VAL A 80 -14.32 -0.46 9.67
CA VAL A 80 -13.14 -1.19 10.13
C VAL A 80 -13.55 -2.32 11.06
N LYS A 81 -12.76 -3.38 11.06
CA LYS A 81 -12.84 -4.48 12.01
C LYS A 81 -11.42 -4.74 12.53
N GLY A 82 -11.21 -4.55 13.83
CA GLY A 82 -9.92 -4.79 14.48
C GLY A 82 -9.60 -6.27 14.61
N ALA A 83 -8.31 -6.58 14.74
CA ALA A 83 -7.87 -7.90 15.17
C ALA A 83 -8.29 -8.19 16.63
N ALA A 84 -8.14 -9.45 17.06
CA ALA A 84 -8.51 -9.87 18.41
C ALA A 84 -7.60 -9.28 19.51
N THR A 85 -6.36 -8.94 19.19
CA THR A 85 -5.38 -8.38 20.12
C THR A 85 -4.47 -7.37 19.42
N GLY A 86 -3.83 -6.49 20.19
CA GLY A 86 -2.84 -5.52 19.71
C GLY A 86 -3.45 -4.23 19.15
N ALA A 87 -2.71 -3.11 19.26
CA ALA A 87 -3.11 -1.85 18.67
C ALA A 87 -3.18 -1.94 17.14
N GLY A 88 -4.07 -1.17 16.52
CA GLY A 88 -4.22 -1.12 15.06
C GLY A 88 -4.29 0.31 14.55
N SER A 89 -4.28 0.46 13.23
CA SER A 89 -4.47 1.77 12.59
C SER A 89 -5.13 1.62 11.23
N ILE A 90 -5.70 2.73 10.75
CA ILE A 90 -6.14 2.89 9.37
C ILE A 90 -5.35 4.04 8.77
N GLY A 91 -4.59 3.76 7.71
CA GLY A 91 -4.00 4.78 6.84
C GLY A 91 -4.89 5.01 5.63
N VAL A 92 -5.17 6.27 5.30
CA VAL A 92 -5.88 6.67 4.08
C VAL A 92 -4.95 7.57 3.28
N TYR A 93 -4.74 7.23 2.01
CA TYR A 93 -3.85 7.94 1.09
C TYR A 93 -4.61 8.23 -0.18
N VAL A 94 -4.62 9.49 -0.63
CA VAL A 94 -5.29 9.92 -1.86
C VAL A 94 -4.31 10.67 -2.74
N ALA A 95 -4.16 10.22 -3.98
CA ALA A 95 -3.19 10.74 -4.93
C ALA A 95 -3.69 10.67 -6.37
N PRO A 96 -3.05 11.35 -7.34
CA PRO A 96 -3.40 11.26 -8.75
C PRO A 96 -3.33 9.82 -9.27
N ASN A 97 -4.39 9.36 -9.93
CA ASN A 97 -4.40 8.01 -10.53
C ASN A 97 -3.53 7.93 -11.80
N SER A 98 -3.23 9.06 -12.44
CA SER A 98 -2.41 9.13 -13.65
C SER A 98 -0.96 8.67 -13.44
N CYS A 99 -0.47 8.68 -12.20
CA CYS A 99 0.89 8.22 -11.85
C CYS A 99 0.98 6.70 -11.66
N GLY A 100 -0.11 5.95 -11.87
CA GLY A 100 -0.14 4.50 -11.69
C GLY A 100 -0.50 4.08 -10.26
N ALA A 101 0.09 2.99 -9.80
CA ALA A 101 -0.14 2.46 -8.46
C ALA A 101 0.71 3.22 -7.45
N TYR A 102 0.08 3.73 -6.39
CA TYR A 102 0.76 4.38 -5.27
C TYR A 102 1.10 3.35 -4.19
N ASN A 103 2.35 3.34 -3.71
CA ASN A 103 2.83 2.49 -2.63
C ASN A 103 2.97 3.31 -1.33
N PRO A 104 2.04 3.19 -0.37
CA PRO A 104 2.13 3.94 0.89
C PRO A 104 3.34 3.60 1.75
N ALA A 105 4.01 2.45 1.53
CA ALA A 105 5.17 2.03 2.31
C ALA A 105 6.45 2.79 1.92
N THR A 106 6.58 3.19 0.65
CA THR A 106 7.73 3.94 0.14
C THR A 106 7.39 5.39 -0.19
N ASP A 107 6.10 5.74 -0.20
CA ASP A 107 5.59 7.02 -0.71
C ASP A 107 5.92 7.25 -2.20
N HIS A 108 6.06 6.17 -2.97
CA HIS A 108 6.39 6.21 -4.39
C HIS A 108 5.19 5.79 -5.27
N TYR A 109 5.26 6.16 -6.55
CA TYR A 109 4.33 5.72 -7.59
C TYR A 109 5.02 4.80 -8.58
N TYR A 110 4.32 3.77 -9.05
CA TYR A 110 4.82 2.81 -10.02
C TYR A 110 3.84 2.68 -11.19
N GLN A 111 4.36 2.77 -12.40
CA GLN A 111 3.57 2.77 -13.63
C GLN A 111 4.20 1.87 -14.69
N LYS A 112 3.38 1.04 -15.34
CA LYS A 112 3.76 0.33 -16.55
C LYS A 112 3.59 1.28 -17.75
N LEU A 113 4.66 1.54 -18.48
CA LEU A 113 4.62 2.23 -19.77
C LEU A 113 5.04 1.27 -20.89
N THR A 114 4.45 1.40 -22.08
CA THR A 114 4.84 0.60 -23.27
C THR A 114 5.25 1.52 -24.42
N PRO A 115 6.34 2.30 -24.26
CA PRO A 115 6.86 3.12 -25.33
C PRO A 115 7.61 2.27 -26.36
N SER A 116 7.77 2.80 -27.57
CA SER A 116 8.72 2.26 -28.55
C SER A 116 10.13 2.72 -28.18
N THR A 117 10.86 1.91 -27.42
CA THR A 117 12.27 2.14 -27.10
C THR A 117 13.14 0.97 -27.58
N THR A 118 14.41 1.25 -27.86
CA THR A 118 15.38 0.23 -28.29
C THR A 118 16.57 0.28 -27.36
N GLY A 119 16.67 -0.70 -26.47
CA GLY A 119 17.75 -0.78 -25.49
C GLY A 119 17.39 -0.21 -24.13
N TRP A 120 17.99 -0.77 -23.09
CA TRP A 120 17.85 -0.28 -21.73
C TRP A 120 18.31 1.17 -21.56
N ALA A 121 19.37 1.59 -22.25
CA ALA A 121 19.85 2.97 -22.20
C ALA A 121 18.82 3.98 -22.77
N ALA A 122 18.11 3.59 -23.84
CA ALA A 122 17.04 4.39 -24.42
C ALA A 122 15.81 4.40 -23.50
N ALA A 123 15.45 3.26 -22.92
CA ALA A 123 14.39 3.15 -21.92
C ALA A 123 14.66 4.05 -20.71
N ARG A 124 15.88 4.01 -20.16
CA ARG A 124 16.34 4.88 -19.07
C ARG A 124 16.20 6.36 -19.42
N THR A 125 16.70 6.76 -20.59
CA THR A 125 16.58 8.15 -21.07
C THR A 125 15.11 8.57 -21.22
N TYR A 126 14.26 7.68 -21.76
CA TYR A 126 12.85 7.94 -21.93
C TYR A 126 12.13 8.19 -20.60
N VAL A 127 12.38 7.34 -19.59
CA VAL A 127 11.71 7.48 -18.28
C VAL A 127 12.21 8.69 -17.49
N GLN A 128 13.49 9.06 -17.64
CA GLN A 128 14.06 10.30 -17.09
C GLN A 128 13.41 11.57 -17.67
N GLY A 129 12.84 11.47 -18.88
CA GLY A 129 12.02 12.53 -19.47
C GLY A 129 10.57 12.54 -18.99
N GLN A 130 10.12 11.53 -18.25
CA GLN A 130 8.77 11.49 -17.68
C GLN A 130 8.71 12.25 -16.36
N SER A 131 7.53 12.79 -16.07
CA SER A 131 7.22 13.34 -14.76
C SER A 131 5.78 13.04 -14.41
N CYS A 132 5.52 12.83 -13.11
CA CYS A 132 4.17 12.72 -12.62
C CYS A 132 4.06 13.35 -11.24
N ASN A 133 2.99 14.11 -11.01
CA ASN A 133 2.76 14.80 -9.74
C ASN A 133 3.94 15.68 -9.27
N GLY A 134 4.73 16.27 -10.18
CA GLY A 134 5.93 17.05 -9.84
C GLY A 134 7.19 16.22 -9.52
N LEU A 135 7.10 14.89 -9.65
CA LEU A 135 8.20 13.94 -9.44
C LEU A 135 8.77 13.50 -10.79
N GLY A 136 10.10 13.43 -10.89
CA GLY A 136 10.80 12.91 -12.06
C GLY A 136 10.77 11.38 -12.10
N GLY A 137 10.61 10.80 -13.29
CA GLY A 137 10.57 9.35 -13.48
C GLY A 137 11.96 8.72 -13.58
N TYR A 138 12.05 7.45 -13.18
CA TYR A 138 13.22 6.59 -13.39
C TYR A 138 12.77 5.14 -13.55
N LEU A 139 13.64 4.27 -14.08
CA LEU A 139 13.33 2.84 -14.15
C LEU A 139 13.32 2.29 -12.72
N ALA A 140 12.27 1.57 -12.36
CA ALA A 140 12.01 1.19 -10.98
C ALA A 140 13.16 0.38 -10.37
N SER A 141 13.43 0.67 -9.09
CA SER A 141 14.36 -0.07 -8.25
C SER A 141 13.56 -0.85 -7.22
N LEU A 142 13.57 -2.17 -7.32
CA LEU A 142 12.86 -3.02 -6.37
C LEU A 142 13.85 -3.45 -5.29
N ASP A 143 14.03 -2.64 -4.25
CA ASP A 143 15.10 -2.81 -3.25
C ASP A 143 14.69 -3.65 -2.04
N SER A 144 13.44 -4.10 -2.02
CA SER A 144 12.85 -4.88 -0.94
C SER A 144 11.84 -5.91 -1.43
N ALA A 145 11.61 -6.94 -0.61
CA ALA A 145 10.55 -7.93 -0.86
C ALA A 145 9.16 -7.29 -0.92
N ALA A 146 8.94 -6.22 -0.16
CA ALA A 146 7.68 -5.48 -0.15
C ALA A 146 7.43 -4.76 -1.48
N GLU A 147 8.44 -4.07 -2.03
CA GLU A 147 8.34 -3.43 -3.35
C GLU A 147 8.20 -4.43 -4.49
N GLN A 148 8.91 -5.57 -4.41
CA GLN A 148 8.74 -6.67 -5.36
C GLN A 148 7.28 -7.12 -5.40
N SER A 149 6.71 -7.47 -4.23
CA SER A 149 5.33 -7.93 -4.13
C SER A 149 4.33 -6.86 -4.54
N PHE A 150 4.59 -5.59 -4.20
CA PHE A 150 3.76 -4.47 -4.62
C PHE A 150 3.72 -4.35 -6.14
N THR A 151 4.89 -4.36 -6.78
CA THR A 151 5.02 -4.18 -8.23
C THR A 151 4.35 -5.31 -9.00
N THR A 152 4.64 -6.58 -8.66
CA THR A 152 4.04 -7.73 -9.36
C THR A 152 2.55 -7.87 -9.10
N GLY A 153 2.07 -7.45 -7.93
CA GLY A 153 0.65 -7.53 -7.56
C GLY A 153 -0.21 -6.42 -8.13
N LYS A 154 0.31 -5.19 -8.24
CA LYS A 154 -0.49 -3.97 -8.48
C LYS A 154 -0.07 -3.15 -9.69
N VAL A 155 1.07 -3.46 -10.31
CA VAL A 155 1.62 -2.71 -11.45
C VAL A 155 1.75 -3.63 -12.67
N SER A 156 2.66 -4.60 -12.62
CA SER A 156 2.86 -5.60 -13.67
C SER A 156 3.82 -6.70 -13.23
N THR A 157 3.68 -7.87 -13.82
CA THR A 157 4.67 -8.96 -13.76
C THR A 157 5.68 -8.89 -14.91
N GLU A 158 5.64 -7.83 -15.71
CA GLU A 158 6.45 -7.68 -16.92
C GLU A 158 6.94 -6.25 -17.09
N GLY A 159 8.25 -6.10 -17.27
CA GLY A 159 8.85 -4.85 -17.71
C GLY A 159 10.29 -4.65 -17.28
N ALA A 160 11.00 -3.78 -17.99
CA ALA A 160 12.38 -3.40 -17.68
C ALA A 160 12.46 -2.65 -16.34
N LEU A 161 13.53 -2.93 -15.59
CA LEU A 161 13.86 -2.32 -14.30
C LEU A 161 15.15 -1.50 -14.38
N GLY A 162 15.46 -0.73 -13.34
CA GLY A 162 16.65 0.14 -13.28
C GLY A 162 17.97 -0.58 -13.01
N GLY A 163 17.94 -1.91 -12.87
CA GLY A 163 19.10 -2.72 -12.52
C GLY A 163 19.94 -3.07 -13.74
N SER A 164 21.26 -2.85 -13.65
CA SER A 164 22.19 -3.23 -14.71
C SER A 164 23.59 -3.56 -14.17
N ARG A 165 24.38 -4.34 -14.94
CA ARG A 165 25.76 -4.74 -14.62
C ARG A 165 26.82 -4.26 -15.63
N PHE A 166 26.62 -3.16 -16.36
CA PHE A 166 27.63 -2.64 -17.31
C PHE A 166 29.01 -2.37 -16.69
N SER A 167 29.10 -2.20 -15.36
CA SER A 167 30.36 -2.05 -14.60
C SER A 167 30.79 -3.31 -13.83
N GLY A 168 30.31 -4.49 -14.24
CA GLY A 168 30.68 -5.80 -13.69
C GLY A 168 29.78 -6.32 -12.56
N SER A 169 29.27 -5.44 -11.70
CA SER A 169 28.33 -5.81 -10.63
C SER A 169 26.96 -5.17 -10.85
N TRP A 170 25.90 -5.90 -10.48
CA TRP A 170 24.52 -5.40 -10.52
C TRP A 170 24.34 -4.19 -9.59
N LYS A 171 23.82 -3.11 -10.16
CA LYS A 171 23.54 -1.84 -9.47
C LYS A 171 22.24 -1.23 -9.98
N TRP A 172 21.58 -0.48 -9.11
CA TRP A 172 20.55 0.47 -9.50
C TRP A 172 21.22 1.73 -10.05
N TYR A 173 20.77 2.22 -11.20
CA TYR A 173 21.40 3.37 -11.87
C TYR A 173 20.73 4.72 -11.57
N ASP A 174 19.49 4.70 -11.09
CA ASP A 174 18.67 5.88 -10.83
C ASP A 174 17.86 5.71 -9.55
N GLY A 175 17.10 6.73 -9.19
CA GLY A 175 16.27 6.74 -8.01
C GLY A 175 17.08 6.72 -6.71
N PRO A 176 16.40 6.67 -5.55
CA PRO A 176 17.02 6.67 -4.23
C PRO A 176 18.04 5.55 -4.02
N ALA A 177 17.78 4.38 -4.59
CA ALA A 177 18.68 3.24 -4.52
C ALA A 177 19.94 3.42 -5.38
N GLY A 178 19.86 4.19 -6.47
CA GLY A 178 20.97 4.40 -7.41
C GLY A 178 21.90 5.57 -7.08
N VAL A 179 21.45 6.59 -6.34
CA VAL A 179 22.24 7.82 -6.07
C VAL A 179 23.56 7.57 -5.33
N SER A 180 23.73 6.40 -4.70
CA SER A 180 24.95 6.03 -3.98
C SER A 180 25.88 5.09 -4.75
N GLY A 181 25.49 4.64 -5.96
CA GLY A 181 26.18 3.55 -6.65
C GLY A 181 26.18 2.24 -5.84
N ALA A 182 25.26 2.11 -4.87
CA ALA A 182 25.11 0.93 -4.06
C ALA A 182 24.78 -0.28 -4.93
N GLY A 183 25.37 -1.42 -4.55
CA GLY A 183 25.00 -2.70 -5.15
C GLY A 183 23.55 -3.05 -4.84
N VAL A 184 22.99 -3.95 -5.65
CA VAL A 184 21.68 -4.55 -5.39
C VAL A 184 21.77 -5.40 -4.11
N THR A 185 21.03 -5.02 -3.06
CA THR A 185 21.07 -5.65 -1.72
C THR A 185 19.96 -6.68 -1.49
N TYR A 186 18.78 -6.44 -2.08
CA TYR A 186 17.70 -7.41 -2.16
C TYR A 186 17.77 -8.17 -3.50
N SER A 187 17.40 -9.44 -3.49
CA SER A 187 17.38 -10.25 -4.70
C SER A 187 15.98 -10.78 -4.99
N GLY A 188 15.41 -10.34 -6.11
CA GLY A 188 14.20 -10.89 -6.70
C GLY A 188 14.47 -11.80 -7.90
N TRP A 189 15.71 -12.26 -8.10
CA TRP A 189 16.10 -13.15 -9.22
C TRP A 189 15.24 -14.40 -9.27
N CYS A 190 14.87 -14.81 -10.47
CA CYS A 190 14.26 -16.10 -10.69
C CYS A 190 15.24 -17.23 -10.36
N VAL A 191 14.73 -18.42 -10.07
CA VAL A 191 15.58 -19.61 -9.82
C VAL A 191 16.47 -19.86 -11.04
N GLY A 192 17.79 -19.84 -10.83
CA GLY A 192 18.79 -20.00 -11.90
C GLY A 192 19.35 -18.67 -12.44
N GLU A 193 18.83 -17.53 -11.99
CA GLU A 193 19.29 -16.20 -12.38
C GLU A 193 20.15 -15.53 -11.27
N PRO A 194 21.04 -14.59 -11.64
CA PRO A 194 21.42 -14.23 -13.01
C PRO A 194 22.32 -15.31 -13.63
N ASN A 195 22.04 -15.72 -14.86
CA ASN A 195 22.78 -16.77 -15.57
C ASN A 195 23.87 -16.22 -16.50
N GLY A 196 23.97 -14.90 -16.65
CA GLY A 196 24.99 -14.29 -17.50
C GLY A 196 24.50 -13.90 -18.89
N ASN A 197 23.24 -14.16 -19.25
CA ASN A 197 22.75 -13.93 -20.60
C ASN A 197 22.66 -12.45 -20.96
N GLY A 198 22.60 -11.50 -20.01
CA GLY A 198 22.81 -10.10 -20.37
C GLY A 198 22.97 -9.13 -19.21
N ASN A 199 23.03 -7.84 -19.55
CA ASN A 199 23.50 -6.81 -18.64
C ASN A 199 22.38 -5.99 -18.00
N THR A 200 21.12 -6.32 -18.27
CA THR A 200 19.95 -5.52 -17.90
C THR A 200 18.91 -6.37 -17.22
N MET A 201 18.23 -5.79 -16.22
CA MET A 201 17.25 -6.49 -15.39
C MET A 201 15.82 -6.19 -15.86
N TYR A 202 14.96 -7.20 -15.84
CA TYR A 202 13.52 -7.04 -16.13
C TYR A 202 12.68 -8.04 -15.31
N LEU A 203 11.39 -7.77 -15.18
CA LEU A 203 10.40 -8.70 -14.63
C LEU A 203 9.97 -9.69 -15.73
N SER A 204 10.12 -10.98 -15.46
CA SER A 204 9.76 -12.04 -16.41
C SER A 204 8.32 -12.51 -16.22
N SER A 205 7.44 -12.17 -17.17
CA SER A 205 6.00 -12.47 -17.12
C SER A 205 5.69 -13.97 -17.03
N SER A 206 6.44 -14.79 -17.76
CA SER A 206 6.32 -16.26 -17.77
C SER A 206 6.78 -16.92 -16.47
N ARG A 207 7.52 -16.19 -15.63
CA ARG A 207 8.07 -16.66 -14.34
C ARG A 207 7.43 -15.95 -13.15
N GLY A 208 6.26 -15.32 -13.35
CA GLY A 208 5.50 -14.67 -12.28
C GLY A 208 6.09 -13.32 -11.83
N GLY A 209 6.96 -12.71 -12.62
CA GLY A 209 7.55 -11.40 -12.35
C GLY A 209 8.77 -11.42 -11.44
N CYS A 210 9.44 -12.56 -11.23
CA CYS A 210 10.81 -12.54 -10.71
C CYS A 210 11.78 -11.93 -11.76
N TRP A 211 12.98 -11.56 -11.34
CA TRP A 211 13.96 -10.89 -12.18
C TRP A 211 14.72 -11.88 -13.04
N ASP A 212 15.05 -11.45 -14.25
CA ASP A 212 15.83 -12.23 -15.20
C ASP A 212 16.82 -11.29 -15.91
N ASP A 213 18.00 -11.82 -16.29
CA ASP A 213 19.07 -11.06 -16.93
C ASP A 213 19.12 -11.37 -18.42
N ASP A 214 18.24 -10.73 -19.18
CA ASP A 214 18.20 -10.94 -20.62
C ASP A 214 19.33 -10.20 -21.34
N VAL A 215 19.75 -10.78 -22.47
CA VAL A 215 20.73 -10.22 -23.41
C VAL A 215 20.40 -8.77 -23.70
N ASP A 216 21.45 -7.95 -23.87
CA ASP A 216 21.32 -6.57 -24.33
C ASP A 216 20.26 -6.54 -25.44
N TRP A 217 19.12 -5.93 -25.11
CA TRP A 217 17.88 -5.78 -25.87
C TRP A 217 18.05 -5.57 -27.39
N ALA A 218 19.23 -5.14 -27.84
CA ALA A 218 19.64 -5.03 -29.23
C ALA A 218 19.80 -6.38 -29.98
N SER A 219 20.02 -7.50 -29.30
CA SER A 219 20.33 -8.79 -29.95
C SER A 219 19.09 -9.59 -30.37
N TYR A 220 17.92 -9.31 -29.79
CA TYR A 220 16.63 -9.62 -30.39
C TYR A 220 16.19 -8.40 -31.21
N ASN A 221 16.64 -8.31 -32.47
CA ASN A 221 16.09 -7.42 -33.50
C ASN A 221 14.65 -7.83 -33.86
N THR A 222 13.79 -7.83 -32.86
CA THR A 222 12.35 -7.85 -33.02
C THR A 222 11.89 -6.65 -32.24
N SER A 223 11.09 -5.81 -32.87
CA SER A 223 10.33 -4.68 -32.33
C SER A 223 9.41 -5.07 -31.16
N LEU A 224 9.93 -5.73 -30.12
CA LEU A 224 9.23 -6.00 -28.88
C LEU A 224 9.36 -4.75 -28.04
N ALA A 225 8.28 -3.99 -28.00
CA ALA A 225 8.06 -2.97 -26.99
C ALA A 225 7.97 -3.68 -25.64
N ILE A 226 9.10 -4.01 -25.00
CA ILE A 226 9.03 -4.51 -23.62
C ILE A 226 8.53 -3.34 -22.77
N PRO A 227 7.52 -3.57 -21.93
CA PRO A 227 7.08 -2.56 -21.00
C PRO A 227 8.22 -2.06 -20.13
N LEU A 228 8.10 -0.82 -19.65
CA LEU A 228 8.97 -0.23 -18.66
C LEU A 228 8.20 -0.15 -17.36
N ILE A 229 8.83 -0.51 -16.24
CA ILE A 229 8.31 -0.15 -14.93
C ILE A 229 8.97 1.16 -14.54
N VAL A 230 8.17 2.21 -14.49
CA VAL A 230 8.61 3.55 -14.09
C VAL A 230 8.25 3.77 -12.64
N GLU A 231 9.17 4.33 -11.89
CA GLU A 231 9.00 4.73 -10.51
C GLU A 231 9.15 6.25 -10.39
N TYR A 232 8.32 6.85 -9.53
CA TYR A 232 8.35 8.28 -9.21
C TYR A 232 8.34 8.45 -7.70
N GLY A 233 9.32 9.16 -7.13
CA GLY A 233 9.43 9.40 -5.69
C GLY A 233 10.85 9.28 -5.16
N GLY A 234 11.07 9.80 -3.95
CA GLY A 234 12.31 9.66 -3.18
C GLY A 234 13.54 10.43 -3.71
N ILE A 235 13.48 11.04 -4.89
CA ILE A 235 14.57 11.89 -5.39
C ILE A 235 14.68 13.13 -4.51
N LEU A 236 15.89 13.40 -4.00
CA LEU A 236 16.16 14.52 -3.11
C LEU A 236 15.73 15.86 -3.74
N GLY A 237 14.98 16.65 -2.97
CA GLY A 237 14.51 17.97 -3.40
C GLY A 237 13.24 17.95 -4.25
N GLN A 238 12.64 16.79 -4.50
CA GLN A 238 11.34 16.67 -5.15
C GLN A 238 10.24 16.45 -4.11
N SER A 239 9.04 16.94 -4.41
CA SER A 239 7.85 16.71 -3.59
C SER A 239 6.62 16.60 -4.48
N PRO A 240 5.64 15.77 -4.12
CA PRO A 240 4.42 15.63 -4.88
C PRO A 240 3.61 16.93 -4.86
N THR A 241 3.01 17.28 -6.00
CA THR A 241 2.22 18.52 -6.15
C THR A 241 0.86 18.40 -5.46
N GLN A 242 0.23 17.24 -5.56
CA GLN A 242 -1.10 16.95 -5.04
C GLN A 242 -1.09 15.56 -4.40
N GLN A 243 -1.18 15.52 -3.07
CA GLN A 243 -1.30 14.27 -2.32
C GLN A 243 -1.90 14.59 -0.95
N ALA A 244 -2.77 13.72 -0.48
CA ALA A 244 -3.32 13.80 0.87
C ALA A 244 -3.13 12.46 1.58
N SER A 245 -2.76 12.50 2.86
CA SER A 245 -2.71 11.33 3.71
C SER A 245 -3.26 11.64 5.09
N GLY A 246 -3.80 10.62 5.74
CA GLY A 246 -4.33 10.71 7.10
C GLY A 246 -4.28 9.36 7.78
N THR A 247 -4.02 9.36 9.08
CA THR A 247 -3.97 8.14 9.89
C THR A 247 -4.95 8.22 11.04
N ILE A 248 -5.77 7.17 11.20
CA ILE A 248 -6.68 7.00 12.33
C ILE A 248 -6.12 5.88 13.20
N SER A 249 -5.83 6.20 14.47
CA SER A 249 -5.37 5.20 15.44
C SER A 249 -6.55 4.44 16.04
N LEU A 250 -6.43 3.12 16.05
CA LEU A 250 -7.40 2.20 16.62
C LEU A 250 -6.87 1.71 17.97
N ALA A 251 -7.62 2.00 19.02
CA ALA A 251 -7.46 1.32 20.29
C ALA A 251 -8.31 0.04 20.21
N VAL A 252 -7.66 -1.12 20.20
CA VAL A 252 -8.34 -2.39 20.41
C VAL A 252 -8.32 -2.65 21.90
N ASP A 253 -9.50 -2.75 22.51
CA ASP A 253 -9.61 -3.25 23.87
C ASP A 253 -9.59 -4.78 23.82
N GLY A 254 -8.43 -5.34 24.15
CA GLY A 254 -8.19 -6.79 24.16
C GLY A 254 -8.30 -7.41 25.55
N THR A 255 -8.64 -6.61 26.56
CA THR A 255 -8.79 -7.06 27.95
C THR A 255 -10.23 -7.46 28.17
N PRO A 256 -10.55 -8.72 28.53
CA PRO A 256 -11.90 -9.06 28.91
C PRO A 256 -12.31 -8.30 30.19
N PRO A 257 -13.58 -7.88 30.31
CA PRO A 257 -14.05 -7.24 31.53
C PRO A 257 -13.95 -8.22 32.69
N THR A 258 -13.31 -7.81 33.77
CA THR A 258 -13.31 -8.57 35.02
C THR A 258 -14.50 -8.14 35.87
N ALA A 259 -15.18 -9.11 36.46
CA ALA A 259 -16.30 -8.88 37.37
C ALA A 259 -15.85 -9.07 38.82
N SER A 260 -16.17 -8.10 39.68
CA SER A 260 -15.92 -8.19 41.11
C SER A 260 -17.21 -7.99 41.90
N TRP A 261 -17.36 -8.74 42.98
CA TRP A 261 -18.48 -8.62 43.90
C TRP A 261 -18.03 -7.89 45.16
N SER A 262 -18.83 -6.94 45.62
CA SER A 262 -18.68 -6.35 46.95
C SER A 262 -20.00 -6.41 47.72
N THR A 263 -19.89 -6.61 49.03
CA THR A 263 -21.00 -6.53 49.98
C THR A 263 -20.87 -5.24 50.78
N VAL A 264 -21.97 -4.49 50.92
CA VAL A 264 -21.97 -3.22 51.67
C VAL A 264 -21.67 -3.41 53.17
N PRO A 265 -22.13 -4.49 53.86
CA PRO A 265 -21.69 -4.77 55.23
C PRO A 265 -20.36 -5.54 55.24
N SER A 266 -19.43 -5.14 56.11
CA SER A 266 -18.20 -5.89 56.42
C SER A 266 -18.46 -7.15 57.25
N THR A 267 -19.68 -7.32 57.78
CA THR A 267 -20.10 -8.49 58.56
C THR A 267 -21.53 -8.91 58.16
N PRO A 268 -21.76 -10.14 57.65
CA PRO A 268 -23.08 -10.58 57.18
C PRO A 268 -24.06 -10.97 58.29
N SER A 269 -23.74 -10.73 59.56
CA SER A 269 -24.63 -11.06 60.67
C SER A 269 -25.81 -10.08 60.72
N ASN A 270 -26.99 -10.54 60.27
CA ASN A 270 -28.32 -9.95 60.50
C ASN A 270 -28.75 -8.77 59.61
N ALA A 271 -28.11 -8.51 58.45
CA ALA A 271 -28.59 -7.52 57.50
C ALA A 271 -29.75 -8.07 56.63
N ASN A 272 -30.89 -7.37 56.59
CA ASN A 272 -32.04 -7.69 55.72
C ASN A 272 -32.64 -6.39 55.13
N PRO A 273 -32.59 -6.17 53.80
CA PRO A 273 -32.03 -7.05 52.78
C PRO A 273 -30.48 -7.00 52.72
N LEU A 274 -29.87 -8.05 52.17
CA LEU A 274 -28.45 -8.04 51.79
C LEU A 274 -28.32 -7.44 50.37
N SER A 275 -27.52 -6.39 50.24
CA SER A 275 -27.20 -5.77 48.96
C SER A 275 -25.81 -6.19 48.49
N TYR A 276 -25.74 -6.65 47.24
CA TYR A 276 -24.50 -6.94 46.54
C TYR A 276 -24.32 -5.95 45.40
N THR A 277 -23.10 -5.48 45.19
CA THR A 277 -22.73 -4.69 44.03
C THR A 277 -21.81 -5.52 43.16
N LEU A 278 -22.24 -5.77 41.92
CA LEU A 278 -21.40 -6.30 40.85
C LEU A 278 -20.76 -5.11 40.13
N THR A 279 -19.44 -5.05 40.13
CA THR A 279 -18.68 -4.02 39.43
C THR A 279 -17.82 -4.65 38.36
N PHE A 280 -17.94 -4.16 37.13
CA PHE A 280 -17.08 -4.54 36.02
C PHE A 280 -15.91 -3.56 35.91
N SER A 281 -14.74 -4.04 35.49
CA SER A 281 -13.55 -3.21 35.29
C SER A 281 -13.69 -2.19 34.15
N GLU A 282 -14.70 -2.35 33.29
CA GLU A 282 -15.03 -1.49 32.17
C GLU A 282 -16.50 -1.66 31.75
N PRO A 283 -17.07 -0.78 30.90
CA PRO A 283 -18.44 -0.92 30.41
C PRO A 283 -18.67 -2.24 29.67
N ILE A 284 -19.75 -2.94 30.00
CA ILE A 284 -20.18 -4.15 29.29
C ILE A 284 -21.47 -3.89 28.50
N SER A 285 -21.69 -4.63 27.41
CA SER A 285 -22.93 -4.60 26.63
C SER A 285 -23.76 -5.88 26.88
N GLY A 286 -25.09 -5.73 27.01
CA GLY A 286 -26.04 -6.85 27.03
C GLY A 286 -26.39 -7.48 28.39
N LEU A 287 -26.48 -6.69 29.47
CA LEU A 287 -27.15 -7.14 30.70
C LEU A 287 -28.68 -7.18 30.54
#